data_AF-A0A968N8B4-F1
#
_entry.id   AF-A0A968N8B4-F1
#
_cell.length_a   1.000
_cell.length_b   1.000
_cell.length_c   1.000
_cell.angle_alpha   90.00
_cell.angle_beta   90.00
_cell.angle_gamma   90.00
#
_symmetry.space_group_name_H-M   'P 1'
#
loop_
_entity.id
_entity.type
_entity.pdbx_description
1 polymer ?
#
loop_
_entity_poly.entity_id
_entity_poly.type
_entity_poly.pdbx_seq_one_letter_code
_entity_poly.pdbx_strand_id
1 'polypeptide(L)'
;MEPQKPEPLAAATPAQTRQAKQAHRIAIMQRLVLEHWLELMATFILTVGSLAAAWSGTQASRWGGVQSQAYTLATGGLLQAGQANQLAGQLALYDTITFDSWIAAFRKGETEEAALIERRFRIEFRPAFAAWRATNPFDDPTAPASPLILPEYQSRLAAESMRLEQQAQQHFLAGEHANTVSSTYVVIGFMAAVAIFFAGTAPRFTWFLARASMTVLGLLILLWSLWRIGTMPIM
;
A
#
# COMPACT_ATOMS: atom_id res chain seq x y z
N MET A 1 56.16 -68.79 -18.17
CA MET A 1 55.36 -67.83 -18.95
C MET A 1 55.71 -66.44 -18.44
N GLU A 2 56.43 -65.69 -19.26
CA GLU A 2 57.07 -64.42 -18.95
C GLU A 2 56.03 -63.27 -19.03
N PRO A 3 56.05 -62.27 -18.12
CA PRO A 3 55.07 -61.20 -18.12
C PRO A 3 55.25 -60.27 -19.33
N GLN A 4 54.16 -60.04 -20.06
CA GLN A 4 54.10 -59.19 -21.25
C GLN A 4 54.43 -57.73 -20.87
N LYS A 5 55.55 -57.23 -21.38
CA LYS A 5 56.04 -55.86 -21.17
C LYS A 5 55.03 -54.85 -21.76
N PRO A 6 54.66 -53.78 -21.04
CA PRO A 6 53.72 -52.79 -21.57
C PRO A 6 54.34 -52.09 -22.78
N GLU A 7 53.54 -52.01 -23.85
CA GLU A 7 53.85 -51.35 -25.10
C GLU A 7 54.18 -49.86 -24.86
N PRO A 8 55.29 -49.31 -25.40
CA PRO A 8 55.64 -47.91 -25.17
C PRO A 8 54.59 -47.01 -25.81
N LEU A 9 53.96 -46.13 -25.01
CA LEU A 9 53.07 -45.07 -25.50
C LEU A 9 53.75 -44.35 -26.68
N ALA A 10 53.17 -44.46 -27.88
CA ALA A 10 53.69 -43.80 -29.08
C ALA A 10 53.83 -42.29 -28.81
N ALA A 11 55.05 -41.76 -28.96
CA ALA A 11 55.33 -40.35 -28.74
C ALA A 11 54.50 -39.48 -29.69
N ALA A 12 53.78 -38.49 -29.14
CA ALA A 12 52.91 -37.61 -29.91
C ALA A 12 53.70 -36.92 -31.04
N THR A 13 53.15 -36.95 -32.26
CA THR A 13 53.79 -36.39 -33.46
C THR A 13 53.96 -34.87 -33.31
N PRO A 14 55.01 -34.23 -33.88
CA PRO A 14 55.19 -32.77 -33.79
C PRO A 14 53.97 -31.93 -34.19
N ALA A 15 53.13 -32.44 -35.10
CA ALA A 15 51.85 -31.84 -35.48
C ALA A 15 50.81 -31.89 -34.34
N GLN A 16 50.70 -33.01 -33.62
CA GLN A 16 49.80 -33.19 -32.47
C GLN A 16 50.22 -32.26 -31.31
N THR A 17 51.52 -32.12 -31.06
CA THR A 17 52.05 -31.19 -30.04
C THR A 17 51.80 -29.72 -30.37
N ARG A 18 51.87 -29.34 -31.66
CA ARG A 18 51.52 -27.99 -32.12
C ARG A 18 50.03 -27.71 -32.00
N GLN A 19 49.18 -28.65 -32.41
CA GLN A 19 47.72 -28.54 -32.29
C GLN A 19 47.28 -28.45 -30.82
N ALA A 20 47.83 -29.27 -29.92
CA ALA A 20 47.54 -29.19 -28.49
C ALA A 20 47.97 -27.85 -27.87
N LYS A 21 49.15 -27.33 -28.22
CA LYS A 21 49.58 -25.98 -27.79
C LYS A 21 48.68 -24.88 -28.33
N GLN A 22 48.20 -25.01 -29.56
CA GLN A 22 47.29 -24.03 -30.18
C GLN A 22 45.90 -24.07 -29.52
N ALA A 23 45.33 -25.25 -29.29
CA ALA A 23 44.08 -25.43 -28.57
C ALA A 23 44.16 -24.89 -27.14
N HIS A 24 45.27 -25.16 -26.44
CA HIS A 24 45.51 -24.63 -25.09
C HIS A 24 45.62 -23.09 -25.08
N ARG A 25 46.31 -22.50 -26.06
CA ARG A 25 46.38 -21.03 -26.23
C ARG A 25 45.01 -20.41 -26.49
N ILE A 26 44.19 -21.03 -27.33
CA ILE A 26 42.81 -20.57 -27.61
C ILE A 26 41.96 -20.62 -26.34
N ALA A 27 42.04 -21.71 -25.56
CA ALA A 27 41.32 -21.86 -24.31
C ALA A 27 41.73 -20.80 -23.27
N ILE A 28 43.02 -20.47 -23.17
CA ILE A 28 43.51 -19.40 -22.29
C ILE A 28 42.99 -18.03 -22.75
N MET A 29 43.07 -17.73 -24.05
CA MET A 29 42.58 -16.47 -24.61
C MET A 29 41.07 -16.29 -24.38
N GLN A 30 40.27 -17.34 -24.61
CA GLN A 30 38.83 -17.32 -24.36
C GLN A 30 38.51 -17.07 -22.88
N ARG A 31 39.23 -17.73 -21.97
CA ARG A 31 39.06 -17.53 -20.53
C ARG A 31 39.38 -16.10 -20.10
N LEU A 32 40.46 -15.50 -20.62
CA LEU A 32 40.83 -14.11 -20.34
C LEU A 32 39.76 -13.12 -20.83
N VAL A 33 39.22 -13.32 -22.03
CA VAL A 33 38.14 -12.48 -22.57
C VAL A 33 36.87 -12.60 -21.71
N LEU A 34 36.51 -13.81 -21.28
CA LEU A 34 35.37 -14.03 -20.39
C LEU A 34 35.58 -13.37 -19.02
N GLU A 35 36.77 -13.47 -18.45
CA GLU A 35 37.11 -12.81 -17.18
C GLU A 35 36.98 -11.29 -17.28
N HIS A 36 37.41 -10.68 -18.38
CA HIS A 36 37.26 -9.25 -18.63
C HIS A 36 35.79 -8.82 -18.79
N TRP A 37 34.98 -9.60 -19.51
CA TRP A 37 33.54 -9.33 -19.62
C TRP A 37 32.83 -9.41 -18.26
N LEU A 38 33.19 -10.38 -17.41
CA LEU A 38 32.66 -10.49 -16.06
C LEU A 38 33.04 -9.27 -15.20
N GLU A 39 34.23 -8.71 -15.37
CA GLU A 39 34.66 -7.47 -14.70
C GLU A 39 33.82 -6.28 -15.14
N LEU A 40 33.63 -6.10 -16.45
CA LEU A 40 32.78 -5.03 -16.99
C LEU A 40 31.35 -5.15 -16.47
N MET A 41 30.79 -6.36 -16.46
CA MET A 41 29.46 -6.62 -15.91
C MET A 41 29.39 -6.30 -14.41
N ALA A 42 30.37 -6.73 -13.61
CA ALA A 42 30.41 -6.44 -12.18
C ALA A 42 30.50 -4.93 -11.91
N THR A 43 31.37 -4.20 -12.61
CA THR A 43 31.46 -2.74 -12.53
C THR A 43 30.14 -2.08 -12.90
N PHE A 44 29.52 -2.51 -14.00
CA PHE A 44 28.21 -2.01 -14.42
C PHE A 44 27.15 -2.23 -13.34
N ILE A 45 27.10 -3.43 -12.74
CA ILE A 45 26.14 -3.74 -11.67
C ILE A 45 26.37 -2.86 -10.44
N LEU A 46 27.62 -2.67 -10.03
CA LEU A 46 27.95 -1.82 -8.89
C LEU A 46 27.52 -0.36 -9.12
N THR A 47 27.80 0.20 -10.30
CA THR A 47 27.47 1.60 -10.62
C THR A 47 25.97 1.80 -10.78
N VAL A 48 25.32 1.03 -11.65
CA VAL A 48 23.89 1.19 -11.95
C VAL A 48 23.03 0.73 -10.77
N GLY A 49 23.43 -0.33 -10.08
CA GLY A 49 22.76 -0.78 -8.86
C GLY A 49 22.77 0.28 -7.77
N SER A 50 23.89 0.99 -7.57
CA SER A 50 23.98 2.06 -6.57
C SER A 50 23.02 3.20 -6.89
N LEU A 51 22.93 3.60 -8.16
CA LEU A 51 21.99 4.63 -8.62
C LEU A 51 20.53 4.16 -8.44
N ALA A 52 20.23 2.91 -8.81
CA ALA A 52 18.90 2.34 -8.65
C ALA A 52 18.48 2.27 -7.17
N ALA A 53 19.38 1.89 -6.27
CA ALA A 53 19.13 1.88 -4.83
C ALA A 53 18.87 3.29 -4.27
N ALA A 54 19.69 4.27 -4.65
CA ALA A 54 19.53 5.67 -4.23
C ALA A 54 18.21 6.27 -4.74
N TRP A 55 17.89 6.04 -6.03
CA TRP A 55 16.63 6.48 -6.64
C TRP A 55 15.42 5.88 -5.93
N SER A 56 15.46 4.57 -5.68
CA SER A 56 14.40 3.85 -4.98
C SER A 56 14.20 4.35 -3.56
N GLY A 57 15.27 4.65 -2.82
CA GLY A 57 15.18 5.25 -1.49
C GLY A 57 14.51 6.62 -1.50
N THR A 58 14.84 7.47 -2.48
CA THR A 58 14.23 8.80 -2.62
C THR A 58 12.75 8.70 -2.97
N GLN A 59 12.39 7.83 -3.93
CA GLN A 59 10.99 7.63 -4.32
C GLN A 59 10.17 7.00 -3.17
N ALA A 60 10.72 6.02 -2.45
CA ALA A 60 10.07 5.46 -1.27
C ALA A 60 9.75 6.54 -0.23
N SER A 61 10.71 7.43 0.05
CA SER A 61 10.52 8.53 1.00
C SER A 61 9.45 9.54 0.54
N ARG A 62 9.45 9.92 -0.75
CA ARG A 62 8.43 10.84 -1.31
C ARG A 62 7.02 10.27 -1.20
N TRP A 63 6.83 9.03 -1.64
CA TRP A 63 5.55 8.34 -1.52
C TRP A 63 5.14 8.10 -0.07
N GLY A 64 6.10 7.86 0.84
CA GLY A 64 5.87 7.79 2.28
C GLY A 64 5.36 9.12 2.86
N GLY A 65 5.84 10.25 2.35
CA GLY A 65 5.31 11.57 2.70
C GLY A 65 3.85 11.75 2.31
N VAL A 66 3.48 11.38 1.08
CA VAL A 66 2.10 11.44 0.60
C VAL A 66 1.19 10.48 1.38
N GLN A 67 1.66 9.28 1.66
CA GLN A 67 0.97 8.30 2.50
C GLN A 67 0.68 8.85 3.91
N SER A 68 1.68 9.46 4.56
CA SER A 68 1.54 10.07 5.88
C SER A 68 0.54 11.23 5.90
N GLN A 69 0.62 12.11 4.90
CA GLN A 69 -0.33 13.22 4.76
C GLN A 69 -1.76 12.71 4.56
N ALA A 70 -1.95 11.74 3.67
CA ALA A 70 -3.26 11.17 3.38
C ALA A 70 -3.89 10.51 4.62
N TYR A 71 -3.12 9.73 5.39
CA TYR A 71 -3.63 9.15 6.64
C TYR A 71 -3.89 10.19 7.74
N THR A 72 -3.13 11.28 7.79
CA THR A 72 -3.41 12.39 8.70
C THR A 72 -4.76 13.03 8.37
N LEU A 73 -5.04 13.29 7.08
CA LEU A 73 -6.33 13.82 6.62
C LEU A 73 -7.48 12.84 6.89
N ALA A 74 -7.27 11.55 6.63
CA ALA A 74 -8.26 10.51 6.93
C ALA A 74 -8.61 10.48 8.42
N THR A 75 -7.60 10.47 9.30
CA THR A 75 -7.80 10.43 10.75
C THR A 75 -8.49 11.70 11.24
N GLY A 76 -8.09 12.88 10.73
CA GLY A 76 -8.77 14.14 11.03
C GLY A 76 -10.24 14.13 10.62
N GLY A 77 -10.55 13.61 9.43
CA GLY A 77 -11.93 13.47 8.95
C GLY A 77 -12.76 12.51 9.81
N LEU A 78 -12.22 11.37 10.21
CA LEU A 78 -12.90 10.43 11.12
C LEU A 78 -13.19 11.05 12.50
N LEU A 79 -12.27 11.85 13.03
CA LEU A 79 -12.49 12.56 14.29
C LEU A 79 -13.64 13.58 14.17
N GLN A 80 -13.67 14.36 13.08
CA GLN A 80 -14.75 15.32 12.84
C GLN A 80 -16.09 14.61 12.61
N ALA A 81 -16.09 13.50 11.87
CA ALA A 81 -17.27 12.67 11.67
C ALA A 81 -17.81 12.13 13.01
N GLY A 82 -16.93 11.63 13.87
CA GLY A 82 -17.29 11.15 15.19
C GLY A 82 -17.89 12.26 16.08
N GLN A 83 -17.33 13.47 16.03
CA GLN A 83 -17.88 14.63 16.73
C GLN A 83 -19.28 14.98 16.22
N ALA A 84 -19.48 15.04 14.91
CA ALA A 84 -20.78 15.32 14.30
C ALA A 84 -21.82 14.24 14.65
N ASN A 85 -21.44 12.96 14.59
CA ASN A 85 -22.34 11.86 14.97
C ASN A 85 -22.71 11.91 16.45
N GLN A 86 -21.75 12.21 17.33
CA GLN A 86 -22.01 12.32 18.75
C GLN A 86 -22.97 13.46 19.07
N LEU A 87 -22.79 14.63 18.44
CA LEU A 87 -23.73 15.75 18.58
C LEU A 87 -25.10 15.41 17.98
N ALA A 88 -25.16 14.71 16.84
CA ALA A 88 -26.41 14.23 16.27
C ALA A 88 -27.18 13.32 17.25
N GLY A 89 -26.48 12.40 17.90
CA GLY A 89 -27.05 11.52 18.93
C GLY A 89 -27.53 12.28 20.17
N GLN A 90 -26.76 13.26 20.66
CA GLN A 90 -27.18 14.11 21.79
C GLN A 90 -28.44 14.91 21.46
N LEU A 91 -28.52 15.45 20.26
CA LEU A 91 -29.69 16.23 19.84
C LEU A 91 -30.90 15.34 19.58
N ALA A 92 -30.72 14.12 19.06
CA ALA A 92 -31.80 13.14 18.96
C ALA A 92 -32.32 12.73 20.35
N LEU A 93 -31.42 12.54 21.32
CA LEU A 93 -31.81 12.28 22.71
C LEU A 93 -32.58 13.46 23.32
N TYR A 94 -32.12 14.68 23.07
CA TYR A 94 -32.84 15.90 23.47
C TYR A 94 -34.26 15.94 22.88
N ASP A 95 -34.40 15.62 21.59
CA ASP A 95 -35.70 15.59 20.91
C ASP A 95 -36.61 14.49 21.49
N THR A 96 -36.08 13.29 21.76
CA THR A 96 -36.83 12.21 22.43
C THR A 96 -37.33 12.63 23.81
N ILE A 97 -36.47 13.19 24.67
CA ILE A 97 -36.86 13.61 26.03
C ILE A 97 -37.91 14.73 25.99
N THR A 98 -37.74 15.68 25.07
CA THR A 98 -38.69 16.79 24.89
C THR A 98 -40.03 16.27 24.35
N PHE A 99 -40.00 15.30 23.43
CA PHE A 99 -41.18 14.63 22.92
C PHE A 99 -41.92 13.83 23.99
N ASP A 100 -41.22 13.05 24.81
CA ASP A 100 -41.84 12.30 25.92
C ASP A 100 -42.52 13.25 26.94
N SER A 101 -41.89 14.39 27.21
CA SER A 101 -42.47 15.44 28.06
C SER A 101 -43.74 16.03 27.43
N TRP A 102 -43.73 16.26 26.12
CA TRP A 102 -44.90 16.71 25.36
C TRP A 102 -46.04 15.68 25.41
N ILE A 103 -45.74 14.39 25.19
CA ILE A 103 -46.72 13.28 25.28
C ILE A 103 -47.35 13.23 26.67
N ALA A 104 -46.55 13.37 27.73
CA ALA A 104 -47.04 13.35 29.10
C ALA A 104 -48.03 14.50 29.37
N ALA A 105 -47.70 15.74 28.97
CA ALA A 105 -48.58 16.90 29.10
C ALA A 105 -49.86 16.74 28.26
N PHE A 106 -49.72 16.29 27.01
CA PHE A 106 -50.84 16.04 26.10
C PHE A 106 -51.83 15.01 26.67
N ARG A 107 -51.33 13.88 27.18
CA ARG A 107 -52.17 12.82 27.78
C ARG A 107 -52.87 13.26 29.07
N LYS A 108 -52.35 14.26 29.79
CA LYS A 108 -53.00 14.86 30.96
C LYS A 108 -54.04 15.93 30.60
N GLY A 109 -54.15 16.31 29.34
CA GLY A 109 -55.02 17.41 28.89
C GLY A 109 -54.46 18.81 29.19
N GLU A 110 -53.18 18.92 29.54
CA GLU A 110 -52.50 20.18 29.87
C GLU A 110 -52.08 20.91 28.58
N THR A 111 -53.05 21.45 27.84
CA THR A 111 -52.85 22.01 26.49
C THR A 111 -51.88 23.20 26.44
N GLU A 112 -51.87 24.07 27.46
CA GLU A 112 -50.93 25.19 27.54
C GLU A 112 -49.48 24.70 27.71
N GLU A 113 -49.26 23.70 28.57
CA GLU A 113 -47.94 23.12 28.81
C GLU A 113 -47.42 22.37 27.57
N ALA A 114 -48.29 21.58 26.93
CA ALA A 114 -47.95 20.91 25.67
C ALA A 114 -47.57 21.94 24.58
N ALA A 115 -48.30 23.04 24.46
CA ALA A 115 -47.97 24.11 23.51
C ALA A 115 -46.67 24.85 23.86
N LEU A 116 -46.31 24.95 25.15
CA LEU A 116 -45.03 25.51 25.59
C LEU A 116 -43.86 24.59 25.21
N ILE A 117 -44.00 23.28 25.44
CA ILE A 117 -43.00 22.27 25.07
C ILE A 117 -42.83 22.19 23.56
N GLU A 118 -43.93 22.23 22.79
CA GLU A 118 -43.89 22.19 21.32
C GLU A 118 -43.06 23.34 20.72
N ARG A 119 -43.08 24.54 21.33
CA ARG A 119 -42.24 25.67 20.91
C ARG A 119 -40.74 25.40 21.10
N ARG A 120 -40.36 24.53 22.04
CA ARG A 120 -38.97 24.17 22.33
C ARG A 120 -38.40 23.13 21.37
N PHE A 121 -39.24 22.48 20.56
CA PHE A 121 -38.76 21.53 19.55
C PHE A 121 -37.77 22.18 18.59
N ARG A 122 -36.68 21.47 18.35
CA ARG A 122 -35.65 21.85 17.37
C ARG A 122 -36.28 21.98 15.99
N ILE A 123 -35.74 22.89 15.18
CA ILE A 123 -36.24 23.15 13.82
C ILE A 123 -36.23 21.89 12.94
N GLU A 124 -35.26 21.00 13.13
CA GLU A 124 -35.13 19.71 12.42
C GLU A 124 -36.14 18.65 12.88
N PHE A 125 -36.67 18.78 14.10
CA PHE A 125 -37.66 17.84 14.65
C PHE A 125 -39.09 18.20 14.26
N ARG A 126 -39.40 19.49 14.09
CA ARG A 126 -40.76 19.99 13.82
C ARG A 126 -41.44 19.36 12.60
N PRO A 127 -40.78 19.20 11.43
CA PRO A 127 -41.40 18.57 10.26
C PRO A 127 -41.83 17.13 10.55
N ALA A 128 -40.94 16.37 11.19
CA ALA A 128 -41.24 14.99 11.59
C ALA A 128 -42.37 14.93 12.61
N PHE A 129 -42.37 15.82 13.60
CA PHE A 129 -43.45 15.90 14.59
C PHE A 129 -44.80 16.23 13.95
N ALA A 130 -44.84 17.17 13.01
CA ALA A 130 -46.06 17.54 12.28
C ALA A 130 -46.57 16.37 11.43
N ALA A 131 -45.69 15.69 10.69
CA ALA A 131 -46.02 14.50 9.91
C ALA A 131 -46.54 13.37 10.80
N TRP A 132 -45.87 13.12 11.93
CA TRP A 132 -46.28 12.14 12.92
C TRP A 132 -47.67 12.46 13.49
N ARG A 133 -47.96 13.70 13.88
CA ARG A 133 -49.29 14.08 14.36
C ARG A 133 -50.38 13.88 13.30
N ALA A 134 -50.07 14.08 12.02
CA ALA A 134 -51.01 13.85 10.93
C ALA A 134 -51.38 12.37 10.73
N THR A 135 -50.61 11.44 11.30
CA THR A 135 -50.95 9.99 11.29
C THR A 135 -51.95 9.58 12.37
N ASN A 136 -52.45 10.51 13.18
CA ASN A 136 -53.36 10.24 14.31
C ASN A 136 -52.86 9.12 15.26
N PRO A 137 -51.65 9.25 15.82
CA PRO A 137 -50.93 8.16 16.48
C PRO A 137 -51.55 7.65 17.80
N PHE A 138 -52.57 8.32 18.31
CA PHE A 138 -53.30 7.90 19.51
C PHE A 138 -54.56 7.08 19.19
N ASP A 139 -55.08 7.20 17.98
CA ASP A 139 -56.31 6.54 17.53
C ASP A 139 -56.03 5.45 16.48
N ASP A 140 -54.90 5.55 15.77
CA ASP A 140 -54.45 4.57 14.78
C ASP A 140 -53.29 3.72 15.31
N PRO A 141 -53.50 2.41 15.57
CA PRO A 141 -52.46 1.50 16.02
C PRO A 141 -51.33 1.25 15.00
N THR A 142 -51.56 1.57 13.73
CA THR A 142 -50.57 1.40 12.65
C THR A 142 -49.67 2.62 12.48
N ALA A 143 -49.98 3.71 13.17
CA ALA A 143 -49.17 4.92 13.15
C ALA A 143 -47.74 4.65 13.68
N PRO A 144 -46.73 5.34 13.12
CA PRO A 144 -45.36 5.25 13.61
C PRO A 144 -45.25 5.59 15.11
N ALA A 145 -44.44 4.84 15.85
CA ALA A 145 -44.33 4.98 17.31
C ALA A 145 -43.70 6.32 17.76
N SER A 146 -42.96 7.00 16.89
CA SER A 146 -42.27 8.25 17.22
C SER A 146 -42.01 9.07 15.95
N PRO A 147 -41.96 10.42 16.06
CA PRO A 147 -41.46 11.25 14.97
C PRO A 147 -40.03 10.91 14.54
N LEU A 148 -39.18 10.37 15.44
CA LEU A 148 -37.77 10.11 15.14
C LEU A 148 -37.54 8.97 14.13
N ILE A 149 -38.54 8.11 13.88
CA ILE A 149 -38.44 7.02 12.90
C ILE A 149 -38.99 7.40 11.53
N LEU A 150 -39.52 8.63 11.40
CA LEU A 150 -40.05 9.13 10.14
C LEU A 150 -38.94 9.64 9.20
N PRO A 151 -39.10 9.47 7.87
CA PRO A 151 -38.17 10.04 6.88
C PRO A 151 -38.00 11.56 6.97
N GLU A 152 -39.02 12.26 7.49
CA GLU A 152 -39.01 13.71 7.71
C GLU A 152 -38.04 14.13 8.82
N TYR A 153 -37.61 13.21 9.69
CA TYR A 153 -36.60 13.49 10.71
C TYR A 153 -35.19 13.44 10.09
N GLN A 154 -34.75 14.58 9.58
CA GLN A 154 -33.45 14.73 8.92
C GLN A 154 -32.45 15.46 9.81
N SER A 155 -31.52 14.71 10.39
CA SER A 155 -30.41 15.29 11.14
C SER A 155 -29.31 15.80 10.21
N ARG A 156 -29.09 17.12 10.21
CA ARG A 156 -28.00 17.73 9.43
C ARG A 156 -26.63 17.18 9.85
N LEU A 157 -26.43 17.00 11.15
CA LEU A 157 -25.17 16.52 11.71
C LEU A 157 -24.91 15.04 11.41
N ALA A 158 -25.95 14.22 11.33
CA ALA A 158 -25.80 12.82 10.88
C ALA A 158 -25.36 12.77 9.41
N ALA A 159 -26.00 13.58 8.55
CA ALA A 159 -25.62 13.69 7.14
C ALA A 159 -24.19 14.25 6.97
N GLU A 160 -23.81 15.23 7.79
CA GLU A 160 -22.46 15.78 7.82
C GLU A 160 -21.42 14.75 8.25
N SER A 161 -21.72 13.97 9.29
CA SER A 161 -20.86 12.87 9.75
C SER A 161 -20.61 11.87 8.61
N MET A 162 -21.66 11.39 7.95
CA MET A 162 -21.53 10.47 6.81
C MET A 162 -20.68 11.05 5.67
N ARG A 163 -20.86 12.35 5.36
CA ARG A 163 -20.05 13.04 4.35
C ARG A 163 -18.57 13.07 4.73
N LEU A 164 -18.27 13.37 5.99
CA LEU A 164 -16.91 13.42 6.51
C LEU A 164 -16.26 12.02 6.52
N GLU A 165 -17.01 10.97 6.88
CA GLU A 165 -16.54 9.58 6.79
C GLU A 165 -16.19 9.19 5.35
N GLN A 166 -17.04 9.54 4.39
CA GLN A 166 -16.76 9.28 2.98
C GLN A 166 -15.50 10.00 2.49
N GLN A 167 -15.30 11.26 2.88
CA GLN A 167 -14.09 12.01 2.55
C GLN A 167 -12.84 11.40 3.22
N ALA A 168 -12.96 11.01 4.49
CA ALA A 168 -11.88 10.33 5.19
C ALA A 168 -11.50 9.00 4.52
N GLN A 169 -12.49 8.24 4.04
CA GLN A 169 -12.26 6.99 3.32
C GLN A 169 -11.50 7.21 2.01
N GLN A 170 -11.81 8.27 1.27
CA GLN A 170 -11.07 8.62 0.05
C GLN A 170 -9.60 8.94 0.35
N HIS A 171 -9.33 9.69 1.43
CA HIS A 171 -7.97 9.95 1.88
C HIS A 171 -7.26 8.68 2.36
N PHE A 172 -7.97 7.77 3.03
CA PHE A 172 -7.41 6.50 3.47
C PHE A 172 -6.97 5.66 2.27
N LEU A 173 -7.82 5.51 1.25
CA LEU A 173 -7.50 4.75 0.03
C LEU A 173 -6.34 5.38 -0.76
N ALA A 174 -6.26 6.71 -0.81
CA ALA A 174 -5.12 7.39 -1.40
C ALA A 174 -3.82 7.12 -0.62
N GLY A 175 -3.90 7.10 0.71
CA GLY A 175 -2.78 6.74 1.58
C GLY A 175 -2.32 5.29 1.41
N GLU A 176 -3.27 4.35 1.25
CA GLU A 176 -2.98 2.95 0.97
C GLU A 176 -2.26 2.76 -0.37
N HIS A 177 -2.77 3.40 -1.43
CA HIS A 177 -2.10 3.37 -2.74
C HIS A 177 -0.67 3.93 -2.64
N ALA A 178 -0.49 5.08 -1.98
CA ALA A 178 0.84 5.66 -1.77
C ALA A 178 1.76 4.74 -0.94
N ASN A 179 1.22 4.05 0.06
CA ASN A 179 1.95 3.06 0.85
C ASN A 179 2.46 1.89 0.00
N THR A 180 1.60 1.34 -0.85
CA THR A 180 1.95 0.23 -1.75
C THR A 180 3.06 0.63 -2.71
N VAL A 181 2.98 1.85 -3.25
CA VAL A 181 4.02 2.38 -4.14
C VAL A 181 5.33 2.57 -3.38
N SER A 182 5.30 3.23 -2.21
CA SER A 182 6.49 3.44 -1.37
C SER A 182 7.18 2.12 -1.02
N SER A 183 6.40 1.16 -0.52
CA SER A 183 6.89 -0.17 -0.13
C SER A 183 7.52 -0.91 -1.31
N THR A 184 6.94 -0.78 -2.51
CA THR A 184 7.50 -1.40 -3.71
C THR A 184 8.86 -0.79 -4.08
N TYR A 185 9.04 0.52 -3.95
CA TYR A 185 10.34 1.15 -4.13
C TYR A 185 11.37 0.66 -3.08
N VAL A 186 10.97 0.47 -1.82
CA VAL A 186 11.87 -0.14 -0.80
C VAL A 186 12.37 -1.51 -1.25
N VAL A 187 11.48 -2.38 -1.75
CA VAL A 187 11.85 -3.71 -2.25
C VAL A 187 12.79 -3.64 -3.45
N ILE A 188 12.54 -2.74 -4.40
CA ILE A 188 13.42 -2.53 -5.56
C ILE A 188 14.82 -2.10 -5.11
N GLY A 189 14.92 -1.14 -4.19
CA GLY A 189 16.19 -0.66 -3.67
C GLY A 189 16.96 -1.75 -2.92
N PHE A 190 16.26 -2.57 -2.14
CA PHE A 190 16.84 -3.73 -1.48
C PHE A 190 17.37 -4.77 -2.48
N MET A 191 16.61 -5.09 -3.54
CA MET A 191 17.08 -6.00 -4.60
C MET A 191 18.28 -5.44 -5.36
N ALA A 192 18.32 -4.13 -5.62
CA ALA A 192 19.50 -3.50 -6.20
C ALA A 192 20.74 -3.63 -5.29
N ALA A 193 20.59 -3.45 -3.98
CA ALA A 193 21.68 -3.67 -3.02
C ALA A 193 22.17 -5.13 -3.01
N VAL A 194 21.26 -6.11 -3.11
CA VAL A 194 21.62 -7.53 -3.25
C VAL A 194 22.42 -7.77 -4.54
N ALA A 195 22.03 -7.16 -5.66
CA ALA A 195 22.79 -7.26 -6.92
C ALA A 195 24.22 -6.69 -6.79
N ILE A 196 24.36 -5.50 -6.16
CA ILE A 196 25.67 -4.89 -5.86
C ILE A 196 26.51 -5.83 -5.00
N PHE A 197 25.92 -6.47 -3.98
CA PHE A 197 26.62 -7.39 -3.11
C PHE A 197 27.20 -8.58 -3.88
N PHE A 198 26.41 -9.22 -4.76
CA PHE A 198 26.90 -10.32 -5.59
C PHE A 198 28.03 -9.87 -6.53
N ALA A 199 27.89 -8.72 -7.19
CA ALA A 199 28.92 -8.18 -8.05
C ALA A 199 30.21 -7.82 -7.30
N GLY A 200 30.10 -7.23 -6.10
CA GLY A 200 31.25 -6.83 -5.28
C GLY A 200 31.98 -7.99 -4.61
N THR A 201 31.30 -9.13 -4.41
CA THR A 201 31.90 -10.33 -3.81
C THR A 201 32.44 -11.32 -4.85
N ALA A 202 31.95 -11.28 -6.09
CA ALA A 202 32.37 -12.17 -7.16
C ALA A 202 33.90 -12.25 -7.38
N PRO A 203 34.68 -11.15 -7.33
CA PRO A 203 36.14 -11.21 -7.50
C PRO A 203 36.89 -12.00 -6.42
N ARG A 204 36.28 -12.28 -5.26
CA ARG A 204 36.91 -13.02 -4.16
C ARG A 204 37.03 -14.53 -4.44
N PHE A 205 36.32 -15.04 -5.44
CA PHE A 205 36.33 -16.45 -5.79
C PHE A 205 37.41 -16.75 -6.82
N THR A 206 38.31 -17.68 -6.47
CA THR A 206 39.34 -18.19 -7.39
C THR A 206 38.76 -19.13 -8.45
N TRP A 207 37.59 -19.72 -8.18
CA TRP A 207 36.90 -20.61 -9.10
C TRP A 207 36.04 -19.83 -10.10
N PHE A 208 36.40 -19.93 -11.40
CA PHE A 208 35.74 -19.20 -12.49
C PHE A 208 34.22 -19.39 -12.53
N LEU A 209 33.72 -20.62 -12.33
CA LEU A 209 32.27 -20.90 -12.37
C LEU A 209 31.52 -20.17 -11.24
N ALA A 210 32.11 -20.08 -10.04
CA ALA A 210 31.51 -19.38 -8.92
C ALA A 210 31.46 -17.86 -9.16
N ARG A 211 32.54 -17.29 -9.74
CA ARG A 211 32.58 -15.87 -10.12
C ARG A 211 31.54 -15.55 -11.20
N ALA A 212 31.45 -16.40 -12.22
CA ALA A 212 30.48 -16.24 -13.30
C ALA A 212 29.03 -16.34 -12.81
N SER A 213 28.71 -17.32 -11.96
CA SER A 213 27.34 -17.51 -11.46
C SER A 213 26.86 -16.35 -10.61
N MET A 214 27.71 -15.81 -9.72
CA MET A 214 27.36 -14.65 -8.89
C MET A 214 27.18 -13.39 -9.73
N THR A 215 28.03 -13.16 -10.73
CA THR A 215 27.93 -11.98 -11.60
C THR A 215 26.67 -12.04 -12.45
N VAL A 216 26.35 -13.21 -13.03
CA VAL A 216 25.12 -13.41 -13.80
C VAL A 216 23.88 -13.26 -12.93
N LEU A 217 23.88 -13.83 -11.72
CA LEU A 217 22.77 -13.68 -10.78
C LEU A 217 22.55 -12.20 -10.39
N GLY A 218 23.63 -11.49 -10.07
CA GLY A 218 23.57 -10.05 -9.79
C GLY A 218 23.02 -9.26 -10.97
N LEU A 219 23.43 -9.58 -12.20
CA LEU A 219 22.89 -8.94 -13.39
C LEU A 219 21.38 -9.18 -13.55
N LEU A 220 20.92 -10.42 -13.37
CA LEU A 220 19.49 -10.76 -13.49
C LEU A 220 18.64 -10.01 -12.46
N ILE A 221 19.10 -9.93 -11.21
CA ILE A 221 18.42 -9.17 -10.15
C ILE A 221 18.38 -7.69 -10.50
N LEU A 222 19.49 -7.12 -10.99
CA LEU A 222 19.53 -5.71 -11.40
C LEU A 222 18.57 -5.43 -12.55
N LEU A 223 18.55 -6.27 -13.58
CA LEU A 223 17.64 -6.11 -14.72
C LEU A 223 16.18 -6.16 -14.27
N TRP A 224 15.85 -7.07 -13.35
CA TRP A 224 14.51 -7.12 -12.74
C TRP A 224 14.19 -5.82 -11.99
N SER A 225 15.12 -5.30 -11.17
CA SER A 225 14.92 -4.04 -10.46
C SER A 225 14.70 -2.87 -11.42
N LEU A 226 15.50 -2.75 -12.48
CA LEU A 226 15.38 -1.69 -13.47
C LEU A 226 14.06 -1.78 -14.25
N TRP A 227 13.67 -3.00 -14.64
CA TRP A 227 12.37 -3.23 -15.29
C TRP A 227 11.22 -2.79 -14.37
N ARG A 228 11.28 -3.16 -13.08
CA ARG A 228 10.27 -2.72 -12.10
C ARG A 228 10.23 -1.21 -11.96
N ILE A 229 11.38 -0.53 -11.83
CA ILE A 229 11.45 0.94 -11.79
C ILE A 229 10.74 1.56 -13.00
N GLY A 230 10.97 1.02 -14.20
CA GLY A 230 10.36 1.53 -15.43
C GLY A 230 8.84 1.37 -15.52
N THR A 231 8.25 0.48 -14.72
CA THR A 231 6.78 0.28 -14.66
C THR A 231 6.09 1.03 -13.52
N MET A 232 6.87 1.62 -12.60
CA MET A 232 6.36 2.24 -11.37
C MET A 232 6.07 3.73 -11.56
N PRO A 233 5.05 4.27 -10.86
CA PRO A 233 4.73 5.69 -10.94
C PRO A 233 5.79 6.54 -10.24
N ILE A 234 6.32 7.52 -10.96
CA ILE A 234 7.29 8.49 -10.45
C ILE A 234 6.59 9.71 -9.85
N MET A 235 7.19 10.24 -8.79
CA MET A 235 6.76 11.46 -8.12
C MET A 235 7.85 12.53 -8.18
#